data_AF-F4C7N2-F1
#
_entry.id   AF-F4C7N2-F1
#
_cell.length_a   1.000
_cell.length_b   1.000
_cell.length_c   1.000
_cell.angle_alpha   90.00
_cell.angle_beta   90.00
_cell.angle_gamma   90.00
#
_symmetry.space_group_name_H-M   'P 1'
#
loop_
_entity.id
_entity.type
_entity.pdbx_description
1 polymer ?
#
loop_
_entity_poly.entity_id
_entity_poly.type
_entity_poly.pdbx_seq_one_letter_code
_entity_poly.pdbx_strand_id
1 'polypeptide(L)' 'MNSTTLSLKGNSEILIKKPGVKELIAVAKGMKKDGFSYDEIARETKLTLAFVMSLFK' A
#
# COMPACT_ATOMS: atom_id res chain seq x y z
N MET A 1 14.79 -3.72 -40.36
CA MET A 1 14.32 -4.20 -39.04
C MET A 1 15.24 -3.62 -37.97
N ASN A 2 14.85 -2.49 -37.36
CA ASN A 2 15.69 -1.74 -36.43
C ASN A 2 15.40 -2.18 -34.99
N SER A 3 16.39 -2.81 -34.36
CA SER A 3 16.36 -3.26 -32.98
C SER A 3 16.38 -2.05 -32.06
N THR A 4 15.25 -1.78 -31.39
CA THR A 4 15.20 -0.79 -30.30
C THR A 4 15.61 -1.49 -29.02
N THR A 5 16.91 -1.51 -28.77
CA THR A 5 17.48 -1.83 -27.46
C THR A 5 17.12 -0.68 -26.51
N LEU A 6 16.05 -0.85 -25.73
CA LEU A 6 15.76 0.00 -24.58
C LEU A 6 16.90 -0.16 -23.57
N SER A 7 17.86 0.74 -23.65
CA SER A 7 18.86 0.93 -22.60
C SER A 7 18.14 1.48 -21.38
N LEU A 8 17.78 0.62 -20.43
CA LEU A 8 17.43 1.01 -19.07
C LEU A 8 18.70 1.50 -18.36
N LYS A 9 19.09 2.73 -18.70
CA LYS A 9 20.04 3.50 -17.92
C LYS A 9 19.26 4.20 -16.81
N GLY A 10 19.23 3.56 -15.65
CA GLY A 10 18.68 4.17 -14.45
C GLY A 10 19.05 3.34 -13.24
N ASN A 11 20.04 3.81 -12.49
CA ASN A 11 20.29 3.43 -11.10
C ASN A 11 18.99 3.60 -10.28
N SER A 12 18.11 2.61 -10.36
CA SER A 12 16.97 2.49 -9.47
C SER A 12 17.34 1.40 -8.51
N GLU A 13 18.14 1.74 -7.51
CA GLU A 13 17.98 1.07 -6.22
C GLU A 13 16.51 1.22 -5.90
N ILE A 14 15.74 0.15 -6.11
CA ILE A 14 14.34 0.05 -5.71
C ILE A 14 14.42 0.06 -4.19
N LEU A 15 14.54 1.25 -3.61
CA LEU A 15 14.39 1.49 -2.20
C LEU A 15 12.93 1.14 -1.96
N ILE A 16 12.67 -0.10 -1.57
CA ILE A 16 11.36 -0.54 -1.09
C ILE A 16 11.16 0.27 0.19
N LYS A 17 10.69 1.51 0.03
CA LYS A 17 10.30 2.37 1.12
C LYS A 17 9.24 1.58 1.86
N LYS A 18 9.50 1.27 3.13
CA LYS A 18 8.48 0.72 4.01
C LYS A 18 7.24 1.59 3.82
N PRO A 19 6.06 0.99 3.56
CA PRO A 19 4.87 1.75 3.28
C PRO A 19 4.68 2.72 4.43
N GLY A 20 4.61 4.00 4.09
CA GLY A 20 4.38 5.03 5.09
C GLY A 20 3.01 4.82 5.73
N VAL A 21 2.80 5.38 6.92
CA VAL A 21 1.49 5.33 7.59
C VAL A 21 0.37 5.81 6.65
N LYS A 22 0.66 6.78 5.75
CA LYS A 22 -0.28 7.25 4.72
C LYS A 22 -0.68 6.18 3.71
N GLU A 23 0.26 5.33 3.27
CA GLU A 23 -0.03 4.23 2.33
C GLU A 23 -0.87 3.15 3.00
N LEU A 24 -0.55 2.81 4.25
CA LEU A 24 -1.34 1.85 5.04
C LEU A 24 -2.78 2.35 5.26
N ILE A 25 -2.97 3.66 5.47
CA ILE A 25 -4.31 4.28 5.52
C ILE A 25 -5.03 4.16 4.17
N ALA A 26 -4.34 4.39 3.05
CA ALA A 26 -4.93 4.27 1.72
C ALA A 26 -5.37 2.83 1.44
N VAL A 27 -4.53 1.84 1.79
CA VAL A 27 -4.88 0.41 1.72
C VAL A 27 -6.07 0.10 2.60
N ALA A 28 -6.07 0.54 3.87
CA ALA A 28 -7.20 0.34 4.78
C ALA A 28 -8.51 0.90 4.22
N LYS A 29 -8.48 2.09 3.60
CA LYS A 29 -9.65 2.71 2.96
C LYS A 29 -10.13 1.93 1.73
N GLY A 30 -9.20 1.43 0.90
CA GLY A 30 -9.51 0.55 -0.22
C GLY A 30 -10.22 -0.72 0.25
N MET A 31 -9.60 -1.44 1.19
CA MET A 31 -10.19 -2.66 1.77
C MET A 31 -11.56 -2.41 2.41
N LYS A 32 -11.75 -1.27 3.09
CA LYS A 32 -13.08 -0.96 3.63
C LYS A 32 -14.15 -0.78 2.55
N LYS A 33 -13.76 -0.19 1.41
CA LYS A 33 -14.64 -0.06 0.24
C LYS A 33 -14.97 -1.40 -0.41
N ASP A 34 -14.02 -2.34 -0.38
CA ASP A 34 -14.21 -3.71 -0.87
C ASP A 34 -15.05 -4.58 0.08
N GLY A 35 -15.40 -4.07 1.27
CA GLY A 35 -16.30 -4.72 2.22
C GLY A 35 -15.61 -5.49 3.34
N PHE A 36 -14.28 -5.39 3.46
CA PHE A 36 -13.53 -6.05 4.54
C PHE A 36 -13.91 -5.52 5.93
N SER A 37 -13.85 -6.41 6.91
CA SER A 37 -14.08 -6.10 8.32
C SER A 37 -12.89 -5.34 8.91
N TYR A 38 -13.12 -4.58 9.99
CA TYR A 38 -12.04 -3.82 10.64
C TYR A 38 -10.90 -4.73 11.15
N ASP A 39 -11.22 -5.96 11.57
CA ASP A 39 -10.24 -6.96 12.00
C ASP A 39 -9.34 -7.43 10.85
N GLU A 40 -9.93 -7.67 9.68
CA GLU A 40 -9.21 -8.07 8.46
C GLU A 40 -8.29 -6.94 7.98
N ILE A 41 -8.79 -5.71 7.98
CA ILE A 41 -8.02 -4.52 7.62
C ILE A 41 -6.84 -4.32 8.58
N ALA A 42 -7.07 -4.45 9.89
CA ALA A 42 -6.01 -4.33 10.90
C ALA A 42 -4.93 -5.41 10.73
N ARG A 43 -5.33 -6.64 10.42
CA ARG A 43 -4.42 -7.77 10.19
C ARG A 43 -3.56 -7.56 8.95
N GLU A 44 -4.16 -7.10 7.85
CA GLU A 44 -3.46 -6.89 6.57
C GLU A 44 -2.53 -5.68 6.62
N THR A 45 -2.99 -4.57 7.19
CA THR A 45 -2.22 -3.31 7.26
C THR A 45 -1.26 -3.25 8.44
N LYS A 46 -1.32 -4.23 9.37
CA LYS A 46 -0.63 -4.24 10.66
C LYS A 46 -0.88 -2.98 11.50
N LEU A 47 -1.98 -2.28 11.24
CA LEU A 47 -2.45 -1.16 12.04
C LEU A 47 -3.21 -1.70 13.25
N THR A 48 -3.22 -0.94 14.35
CA THR A 48 -4.04 -1.31 15.50
C THR A 48 -5.52 -1.19 15.15
N LEU A 49 -6.34 -2.11 15.67
CA LEU A 49 -7.79 -2.09 15.43
C LEU A 49 -8.41 -0.75 15.81
N ALA A 50 -7.98 -0.16 16.93
CA ALA A 50 -8.42 1.17 17.37
C ALA A 50 -8.11 2.27 16.33
N PHE A 51 -6.94 2.21 15.70
CA PHE A 51 -6.57 3.15 14.65
C PHE A 51 -7.43 2.95 13.40
N VAL A 52 -7.62 1.70 12.97
CA VAL A 52 -8.49 1.37 11.83
C VAL A 52 -9.91 1.86 12.08
N MET A 53 -10.49 1.59 13.25
CA MET A 53 -11.84 2.08 13.60
C MET A 53 -11.90 3.62 13.62
N SER A 54 -10.85 4.29 14.09
CA SER A 54 -10.75 5.75 14.08
C SER A 54 -10.68 6.36 12.67
N LEU A 55 -10.29 5.60 11.63
CA LEU A 55 -10.24 6.09 10.25
C LEU A 55 -11.63 6.18 9.59
N PHE A 56 -12.62 5.48 10.12
CA PHE A 56 -13.97 5.32 9.53
C PHE A 56 -15.10 5.73 10.47
N LYS A 57 -14.78 6.34 11.60
CA LYS A 57 -15.74 6.93 12.53
C LYS A 57 -16.11 8.33 12.05
#